data_AF-A0A7Y4WXT5-F1
#
_entry.id   AF-A0A7Y4WXT5-F1
#
_cell.length_a   1.000
_cell.length_b   1.000
_cell.length_c   1.000
_cell.angle_alpha   90.00
_cell.angle_beta   90.00
_cell.angle_gamma   90.00
#
_symmetry.space_group_name_H-M   'P 1'
#
loop_
_entity.id
_entity.type
_entity.pdbx_description
1 polymer ?
#
loop_
_entity_poly.entity_id
_entity_poly.type
_entity_poly.pdbx_seq_one_letter_code
_entity_poly.pdbx_strand_id
1 'polypeptide(L)'
;MKYFLVGIFVVGCCLQVSGQAICSMSLSDLPAIHGIKLGASREDLNLTFASTSNNAGAAATPKPDLSNLEEIWTGFYHDRLASVEFDYDRTTEWKTVRQFAEHLERRLKLPMDSWVFVGDTEAMMECRDFKAAISSVRNTLSITDSLAKAAAQQEAHRQNEPSRKRIY
;
A
#
# COMPACT_ATOMS: atom_id res chain seq x y z
N MET A 1 30.95 19.27 58.78
CA MET A 1 31.76 19.33 57.55
C MET A 1 32.09 17.89 57.18
N LYS A 2 31.81 17.31 56.02
CA LYS A 2 31.51 17.76 54.67
C LYS A 2 30.68 16.66 54.00
N TYR A 3 29.70 17.08 53.21
CA TYR A 3 28.86 16.29 52.32
C TYR A 3 29.69 15.55 51.26
N PHE A 4 29.25 14.36 50.82
CA PHE A 4 29.35 13.96 49.42
C PHE A 4 28.22 12.98 49.07
N LEU A 5 27.09 13.57 48.66
CA LEU A 5 26.03 12.92 47.89
C LEU A 5 26.58 12.57 46.52
N VAL A 6 26.73 11.27 46.22
CA VAL A 6 26.96 10.78 44.86
C VAL A 6 25.62 10.32 44.31
N GLY A 7 24.89 11.25 43.72
CA GLY A 7 23.70 10.97 42.93
C GLY A 7 24.12 10.51 41.54
N ILE A 8 24.02 9.22 41.26
CA ILE A 8 24.17 8.68 39.91
C ILE A 8 22.86 8.96 39.17
N PHE A 9 22.89 9.99 38.34
CA PHE A 9 21.83 10.32 37.39
C PHE A 9 21.86 9.27 36.27
N VAL A 10 21.01 8.25 36.38
CA VAL A 10 20.73 7.32 35.28
C VAL A 10 19.89 8.10 34.26
N VAL A 11 20.58 8.78 33.34
CA VAL A 11 19.96 9.36 32.15
C VAL A 11 19.57 8.18 31.26
N GLY A 12 18.36 7.67 31.48
CA GLY A 12 17.69 6.76 30.57
C GLY A 12 17.49 7.48 29.25
N CYS A 13 18.37 7.21 28.28
CA CYS A 13 18.14 7.49 26.87
C CYS A 13 16.94 6.66 26.39
N CYS A 14 15.73 7.04 26.78
CA CYS A 14 14.55 6.80 25.96
C CYS A 14 14.74 7.67 24.71
N LEU A 15 15.51 7.14 23.75
CA LEU A 15 15.40 7.57 22.37
C LEU A 15 13.92 7.39 22.03
N GLN A 16 13.18 8.49 22.04
CA GLN A 16 11.87 8.57 21.42
C GLN A 16 12.14 8.32 19.94
N VAL A 17 12.15 7.05 19.54
CA VAL A 17 11.81 6.67 18.18
C VAL A 17 10.44 7.28 17.99
N SER A 18 10.38 8.42 17.30
CA SER A 18 9.13 9.11 16.99
C SER A 18 8.21 8.05 16.42
N GLY A 19 7.22 7.66 17.21
CA GLY A 19 6.38 6.51 16.97
C GLY A 19 5.42 6.81 15.83
N GLN A 20 5.93 6.76 14.59
CA GLN A 20 5.07 6.55 13.45
C GLN A 20 4.30 5.27 13.76
N ALA A 21 2.97 5.38 13.82
CA ALA A 21 2.13 4.25 14.12
C ALA A 21 2.35 3.23 13.00
N ILE A 22 2.93 2.09 13.34
CA ILE A 22 3.09 0.99 12.38
C ILE A 22 1.68 0.59 11.96
N CYS A 23 1.39 0.65 10.66
CA CYS A 23 0.10 0.19 10.16
C CYS A 23 -0.03 -1.30 10.45
N SER A 24 -0.97 -1.66 11.32
CA SER A 24 -1.17 -3.04 11.76
C SER A 24 -2.18 -3.81 10.90
N MET A 25 -2.78 -3.13 9.92
CA MET A 25 -3.81 -3.60 9.02
C MET A 25 -3.30 -4.75 8.14
N SER A 26 -4.11 -5.79 8.00
CA SER A 26 -3.82 -6.93 7.12
C SER A 26 -4.37 -6.70 5.71
N LEU A 27 -3.97 -7.54 4.75
CA LEU A 27 -4.55 -7.51 3.41
C LEU A 27 -6.06 -7.79 3.42
N SER A 28 -6.54 -8.63 4.33
CA SER A 28 -7.96 -8.97 4.46
C SER A 28 -8.83 -7.83 4.98
N ASP A 29 -8.23 -6.88 5.71
CA ASP A 29 -8.92 -5.71 6.26
C ASP A 29 -9.06 -4.58 5.22
N LEU A 30 -8.28 -4.64 4.12
CA LEU A 30 -8.34 -3.66 3.04
C LEU A 30 -9.68 -3.80 2.31
N PRO A 31 -10.51 -2.73 2.28
CA PRO A 31 -11.75 -2.79 1.53
C PRO A 31 -11.47 -2.97 0.04
N ALA A 32 -12.36 -3.66 -0.65
CA ALA A 32 -12.26 -3.81 -2.10
C ALA A 32 -12.41 -2.44 -2.77
N ILE A 33 -11.48 -2.07 -3.64
CA ILE A 33 -11.43 -0.78 -4.32
C ILE A 33 -12.04 -0.95 -5.71
N HIS A 34 -13.20 -0.35 -5.97
CA HIS A 34 -13.96 -0.62 -7.21
C HIS A 34 -14.24 -2.12 -7.47
N GLY A 35 -14.37 -2.92 -6.39
CA GLY A 35 -14.54 -4.38 -6.46
C GLY A 35 -13.22 -5.16 -6.58
N ILE A 36 -12.09 -4.47 -6.72
CA ILE A 36 -10.77 -5.09 -6.80
C ILE A 36 -10.26 -5.37 -5.40
N LYS A 37 -9.83 -6.61 -5.15
CA LYS A 37 -9.22 -7.03 -3.90
C LYS A 37 -7.85 -7.65 -4.17
N LEU A 38 -6.83 -7.18 -3.47
CA LEU A 38 -5.52 -7.84 -3.52
C LEU A 38 -5.63 -9.30 -3.07
N GLY A 39 -4.81 -10.15 -3.69
CA GLY A 39 -4.82 -11.59 -3.49
C GLY A 39 -5.94 -12.35 -4.21
N ALA A 40 -6.89 -11.66 -4.86
CA ALA A 40 -7.92 -12.27 -5.70
C ALA A 40 -7.30 -12.96 -6.92
N SER A 41 -7.97 -13.99 -7.44
CA SER A 41 -7.55 -14.67 -8.67
C SER A 41 -7.79 -13.79 -9.91
N ARG A 42 -7.18 -14.13 -11.04
CA ARG A 42 -7.52 -13.51 -12.33
C ARG A 42 -8.98 -13.70 -12.69
N GLU A 43 -9.54 -14.87 -12.38
CA GLU A 43 -10.94 -15.19 -12.62
C GLU A 43 -11.88 -14.27 -11.84
N ASP A 44 -11.63 -14.10 -10.53
CA ASP A 44 -12.41 -13.20 -9.67
C ASP A 44 -12.37 -11.74 -10.18
N LEU A 45 -11.20 -11.31 -10.67
CA LEU A 45 -11.05 -9.97 -11.23
C LEU A 45 -11.81 -9.81 -12.54
N ASN A 46 -11.76 -10.82 -13.42
CA ASN A 46 -12.51 -10.81 -14.67
C ASN A 46 -14.02 -10.77 -14.42
N LEU A 47 -14.53 -11.49 -13.42
CA LEU A 47 -15.94 -11.44 -13.03
C LEU A 47 -16.33 -10.05 -12.52
N THR A 48 -15.45 -9.42 -11.73
CA THR A 48 -15.65 -8.04 -11.24
C THR A 48 -15.84 -7.07 -12.42
N PHE A 49 -14.96 -7.11 -13.42
CA PHE A 49 -15.05 -6.17 -14.56
C PHE A 49 -16.08 -6.55 -15.62
N ALA A 50 -16.32 -7.84 -15.86
CA ALA A 50 -17.36 -8.30 -16.79
C ALA A 50 -18.76 -7.91 -16.32
N SER A 51 -18.98 -7.86 -15.00
CA SER A 51 -20.24 -7.36 -14.42
C SER A 51 -20.47 -5.86 -14.68
N THR A 52 -19.39 -5.09 -14.86
CA THR A 52 -19.43 -3.64 -15.07
C THR A 52 -19.78 -3.27 -16.52
N SER A 53 -19.48 -4.13 -17.49
CA SER A 53 -19.86 -3.88 -18.89
C SER A 53 -21.31 -4.26 -19.21
N ASN A 54 -21.95 -5.10 -18.37
CA ASN A 54 -23.17 -5.83 -18.80
C ASN A 54 -24.42 -5.66 -17.93
N ASN A 55 -24.44 -4.95 -16.79
CA ASN A 55 -25.63 -4.95 -15.91
C ASN A 55 -26.14 -3.56 -15.50
N ALA A 56 -27.15 -3.10 -16.24
CA ALA A 56 -28.25 -2.31 -15.69
C ALA A 56 -29.08 -3.22 -14.75
N GLY A 57 -28.99 -3.01 -13.44
CA GLY A 57 -29.94 -3.61 -12.49
C GLY A 57 -29.39 -4.75 -11.61
N ALA A 58 -28.38 -4.48 -10.79
CA ALA A 58 -28.18 -5.22 -9.55
C ALA A 58 -27.67 -4.26 -8.47
N ALA A 59 -28.32 -4.27 -7.30
CA ALA A 59 -27.99 -3.42 -6.17
C ALA A 59 -26.55 -3.69 -5.72
N ALA A 60 -25.64 -2.81 -6.16
CA ALA A 60 -24.24 -2.85 -5.77
C ALA A 60 -24.13 -2.41 -4.31
N THR A 61 -23.48 -3.22 -3.48
CA THR A 61 -22.85 -2.73 -2.25
C THR A 61 -22.13 -1.42 -2.53
N PRO A 62 -22.19 -0.42 -1.64
CA PRO A 62 -21.53 0.86 -1.87
C PRO A 62 -20.04 0.61 -2.07
N LYS A 63 -19.62 0.59 -3.35
CA LYS A 63 -18.23 0.50 -3.75
C LYS A 63 -17.54 1.73 -3.14
N PRO A 64 -16.33 1.62 -2.57
CA PRO A 64 -15.53 2.79 -2.26
C PRO A 64 -15.32 3.54 -3.57
N ASP A 65 -16.15 4.55 -3.77
CA ASP A 65 -16.19 5.30 -5.01
C ASP A 65 -14.96 6.19 -5.05
N LEU A 66 -13.89 5.73 -5.68
CA LEU A 66 -12.80 6.61 -6.07
C LEU A 66 -13.26 7.31 -7.35
N SER A 67 -14.02 8.39 -7.19
CA SER A 67 -14.47 9.23 -8.29
C SER A 67 -13.25 9.74 -9.07
N ASN A 68 -13.37 9.82 -10.40
CA ASN A 68 -12.33 10.28 -11.32
C ASN A 68 -11.13 9.33 -11.49
N LEU A 69 -11.36 8.02 -11.40
CA LEU A 69 -10.37 7.03 -11.79
C LEU A 69 -10.27 6.96 -13.32
N GLU A 70 -9.07 7.13 -13.86
CA GLU A 70 -8.78 7.08 -15.30
C GLU A 70 -8.32 5.68 -15.72
N GLU A 71 -7.35 5.12 -15.01
CA GLU A 71 -6.73 3.84 -15.37
C GLU A 71 -6.44 2.97 -14.14
N ILE A 72 -6.43 1.66 -14.35
CA ILE A 72 -6.09 0.66 -13.33
C ILE A 72 -5.06 -0.30 -13.90
N TRP A 73 -3.88 -0.34 -13.28
CA TRP A 73 -2.83 -1.29 -13.61
C TRP A 73 -2.79 -2.42 -12.60
N THR A 74 -2.70 -3.66 -13.08
CA THR A 74 -2.69 -4.84 -12.21
C THR A 74 -1.46 -5.70 -12.46
N GLY A 75 -0.78 -6.08 -11.38
CA GLY A 75 0.34 -7.03 -11.39
C GLY A 75 -0.03 -8.32 -10.67
N PHE A 76 0.28 -9.47 -11.27
CA PHE A 76 -0.06 -10.79 -10.73
C PHE A 76 1.19 -11.59 -10.37
N TYR A 77 1.09 -12.41 -9.33
CA TYR A 77 2.07 -13.43 -8.96
C TYR A 77 1.38 -14.77 -8.72
N HIS A 78 1.80 -15.83 -9.42
CA HIS A 78 1.15 -17.16 -9.42
C HIS A 78 -0.39 -17.09 -9.38
N ASP A 79 -0.97 -16.37 -10.35
CA ASP A 79 -2.41 -16.16 -10.54
C ASP A 79 -3.14 -15.27 -9.52
N ARG A 80 -2.43 -14.77 -8.50
CA ARG A 80 -3.00 -13.87 -7.49
C ARG A 80 -2.65 -12.42 -7.78
N LEU A 81 -3.60 -11.52 -7.64
CA LEU A 81 -3.38 -10.08 -7.79
C LEU A 81 -2.43 -9.60 -6.68
N ALA A 82 -1.20 -9.30 -7.05
CA ALA A 82 -0.12 -8.95 -6.13
C ALA A 82 0.08 -7.43 -6.02
N SER A 83 -0.26 -6.68 -7.05
CA SER A 83 -0.21 -5.23 -7.03
C SER A 83 -1.34 -4.62 -7.83
N VAL A 84 -1.84 -3.48 -7.37
CA VAL A 84 -2.77 -2.64 -8.11
C VAL A 84 -2.31 -1.19 -8.04
N GLU A 85 -2.34 -0.50 -9.17
CA GLU A 85 -2.12 0.93 -9.27
C GLU A 85 -3.36 1.59 -9.86
N PHE A 86 -3.79 2.67 -9.23
CA PHE A 86 -4.96 3.45 -9.59
C PHE A 86 -4.47 4.82 -10.02
N ASP A 87 -4.69 5.13 -11.30
CA ASP A 87 -4.37 6.44 -11.86
C ASP A 87 -5.66 7.26 -11.88
N TYR A 88 -5.64 8.39 -11.21
CA TYR A 88 -6.76 9.31 -11.16
C TYR A 88 -6.59 10.37 -12.25
N ASP A 89 -7.71 10.79 -12.83
CA ASP A 89 -7.77 11.88 -13.79
C ASP A 89 -7.04 13.12 -13.24
N ARG A 90 -6.23 13.73 -14.09
CA ARG A 90 -5.49 14.98 -13.83
C ARG A 90 -6.37 16.17 -13.49
N THR A 91 -7.66 16.14 -13.81
CA THR A 91 -8.63 17.14 -13.32
C THR A 91 -8.82 17.09 -11.80
N THR A 92 -8.49 15.96 -11.17
CA THR A 92 -8.48 15.82 -9.71
C THR A 92 -7.16 16.34 -9.18
N GLU A 93 -7.09 17.64 -8.87
CA GLU A 93 -5.89 18.22 -8.30
C GLU A 93 -5.84 18.06 -6.78
N TRP A 94 -4.98 17.15 -6.32
CA TRP A 94 -4.57 17.11 -4.91
C TRP A 94 -3.47 18.14 -4.69
N LYS A 95 -3.78 19.24 -3.99
CA LYS A 95 -2.79 20.32 -3.76
C LYS A 95 -1.55 19.82 -3.01
N THR A 96 -1.73 18.82 -2.16
CA THR A 96 -0.65 18.14 -1.45
C THR A 96 -0.96 16.65 -1.34
N VAL A 97 0.08 15.84 -1.21
CA VAL A 97 -0.06 14.41 -0.97
C VAL A 97 -0.76 14.09 0.37
N ARG A 98 -0.72 15.02 1.34
CA ARG A 98 -1.49 14.91 2.59
C ARG A 98 -3.00 14.95 2.33
N GLN A 99 -3.48 15.83 1.46
CA GLN A 99 -4.91 15.87 1.08
C GLN A 99 -5.33 14.58 0.38
N PHE A 100 -4.43 14.01 -0.43
CA PHE A 100 -4.68 12.72 -1.07
C PHE A 100 -4.75 11.59 -0.02
N ALA A 101 -3.82 11.53 0.92
CA ALA A 101 -3.86 10.57 2.03
C ALA A 101 -5.16 10.68 2.86
N GLU A 102 -5.62 11.90 3.18
CA GLU A 102 -6.88 12.14 3.90
C GLU A 102 -8.10 11.66 3.10
N HIS A 103 -8.08 11.81 1.77
CA HIS A 103 -9.12 11.25 0.91
C HIS A 103 -9.14 9.72 1.01
N LEU A 104 -7.97 9.08 1.00
CA LEU A 104 -7.84 7.63 1.13
C LEU A 104 -8.21 7.12 2.53
N GLU A 105 -7.91 7.84 3.60
CA GLU A 105 -8.34 7.46 4.96
C GLU A 105 -9.87 7.33 5.01
N ARG A 106 -10.59 8.31 4.48
CA ARG A 106 -12.06 8.30 4.50
C ARG A 106 -12.64 7.14 3.71
N ARG A 107 -12.08 6.85 2.54
CA ARG A 107 -12.58 5.86 1.57
C ARG A 107 -12.12 4.44 1.86
N LEU A 108 -10.84 4.27 2.17
CA LEU A 108 -10.15 2.99 2.28
C LEU A 108 -9.79 2.62 3.72
N LYS A 109 -10.09 3.50 4.68
CA LYS A 109 -9.76 3.31 6.10
C LYS A 109 -8.26 3.13 6.37
N LEU A 110 -7.43 3.69 5.48
CA LEU A 110 -5.98 3.72 5.65
C LEU A 110 -5.61 4.76 6.72
N PRO A 111 -4.95 4.37 7.81
CA PRO A 111 -4.74 5.25 8.96
C PRO A 111 -3.76 6.39 8.65
N MET A 112 -4.15 7.63 8.94
CA MET A 112 -3.36 8.83 8.58
C MET A 112 -1.98 8.90 9.27
N ASP A 113 -1.86 8.34 10.47
CA ASP A 113 -0.65 8.33 11.29
C ASP A 113 0.40 7.32 10.84
N SER A 114 0.04 6.41 9.92
CA SER A 114 0.97 5.43 9.33
C SER A 114 1.64 5.89 8.05
N TRP A 115 1.24 7.04 7.49
CA TRP A 115 1.89 7.58 6.29
C TRP A 115 3.22 8.27 6.62
N VAL A 116 4.25 7.88 5.89
CA VAL A 116 5.55 8.56 5.83
C VAL A 116 5.54 9.48 4.62
N PHE A 117 5.51 10.79 4.89
CA PHE A 117 5.48 11.83 3.86
C PHE A 117 6.90 12.20 3.41
N VAL A 118 7.13 12.13 2.10
CA VAL A 118 8.39 12.55 1.46
C VAL A 118 8.12 13.86 0.71
N GLY A 119 8.26 14.97 1.44
CA GLY A 119 7.86 16.28 0.96
C GLY A 119 6.34 16.42 0.79
N ASP A 120 5.91 17.25 -0.16
CA ASP A 120 4.50 17.56 -0.41
C ASP A 120 3.88 16.69 -1.52
N THR A 121 4.67 15.82 -2.15
CA THR A 121 4.29 15.15 -3.40
C THR A 121 4.13 13.65 -3.29
N GLU A 122 4.79 13.02 -2.33
CA GLU A 122 4.81 11.56 -2.19
C GLU A 122 4.61 11.14 -0.74
N ALA A 123 3.92 10.03 -0.54
CA ALA A 123 3.83 9.38 0.75
C ALA A 123 3.79 7.87 0.60
N MET A 124 4.34 7.18 1.57
CA MET A 124 4.36 5.72 1.63
C MET A 124 3.89 5.23 2.98
N MET A 125 3.27 4.06 3.00
CA MET A 125 2.81 3.40 4.21
C MET A 125 3.15 1.91 4.11
N GLU A 126 3.70 1.37 5.18
CA GLU A 126 3.95 -0.07 5.30
C GLU A 126 2.99 -0.64 6.34
N CYS A 127 2.10 -1.51 5.86
CA CYS A 127 1.21 -2.30 6.69
C CYS A 127 1.76 -3.72 6.86
N ARG A 128 1.06 -4.55 7.64
CA ARG A 128 1.52 -5.91 7.98
C ARG A 128 1.83 -6.75 6.74
N ASP A 129 0.89 -6.78 5.80
CA ASP A 129 0.94 -7.70 4.65
C ASP A 129 1.05 -6.96 3.31
N PHE A 130 0.99 -5.63 3.31
CA PHE A 130 1.01 -4.82 2.10
C PHE A 130 1.69 -3.48 2.30
N LYS A 131 2.08 -2.85 1.21
CA LYS A 131 2.55 -1.46 1.17
C LYS A 131 1.62 -0.64 0.31
N ALA A 132 1.40 0.61 0.70
CA ALA A 132 0.70 1.59 -0.10
C ALA A 132 1.63 2.78 -0.39
N ALA A 133 1.54 3.33 -1.58
CA ALA A 133 2.26 4.54 -1.98
C ALA A 133 1.31 5.45 -2.74
N ILE A 134 1.44 6.75 -2.52
CA ILE A 134 0.68 7.77 -3.23
C ILE A 134 1.59 8.85 -3.78
N SER A 135 1.21 9.39 -4.94
CA SER A 135 1.85 10.55 -5.55
C SER A 135 0.79 11.57 -5.96
N SER A 136 0.85 12.78 -5.41
CA SER A 136 -0.05 13.87 -5.85
C SER A 136 0.39 14.51 -7.17
N VAL A 137 1.64 14.31 -7.59
CA VAL A 137 2.13 14.79 -8.89
C VAL A 137 1.66 13.87 -10.01
N ARG A 138 1.66 12.57 -9.77
CA ARG A 138 1.21 11.57 -10.74
C ARG A 138 -0.28 11.25 -10.61
N ASN A 139 -0.93 11.71 -9.55
CA ASN A 139 -2.28 11.33 -9.19
C ASN A 139 -2.46 9.81 -9.09
N THR A 140 -1.51 9.12 -8.44
CA THR A 140 -1.51 7.67 -8.37
C THR A 140 -1.61 7.14 -6.94
N LEU A 141 -2.32 6.04 -6.78
CA LEU A 141 -2.29 5.17 -5.60
C LEU A 141 -1.82 3.79 -6.02
N SER A 142 -0.73 3.31 -5.43
CA SER A 142 -0.23 1.95 -5.60
C SER A 142 -0.39 1.16 -4.31
N ILE A 143 -0.93 -0.06 -4.38
CA ILE A 143 -1.01 -0.99 -3.26
C ILE A 143 -0.42 -2.33 -3.68
N THR A 144 0.52 -2.86 -2.90
CA THR A 144 1.26 -4.08 -3.23
C THR A 144 1.29 -5.05 -2.05
N ASP A 145 0.95 -6.31 -2.30
CA ASP A 145 1.16 -7.44 -1.38
C ASP A 145 2.68 -7.65 -1.16
N SER A 146 3.11 -7.44 0.08
CA SER A 146 4.53 -7.50 0.47
C SER A 146 5.11 -8.90 0.32
N LEU A 147 4.31 -9.94 0.62
CA LEU A 147 4.76 -11.33 0.56
C LEU A 147 4.89 -11.80 -0.89
N ALA A 148 3.89 -11.47 -1.73
CA ALA A 148 3.94 -11.79 -3.15
C ALA A 148 5.13 -11.09 -3.85
N LYS A 149 5.38 -9.81 -3.53
CA LYS A 149 6.53 -9.07 -4.06
C LYS A 149 7.86 -9.69 -3.63
N ALA A 150 8.01 -10.03 -2.35
CA ALA A 150 9.23 -10.65 -1.85
C ALA A 150 9.50 -12.02 -2.49
N ALA A 151 8.47 -12.84 -2.66
CA ALA A 151 8.56 -14.13 -3.33
C ALA A 151 8.97 -13.98 -4.81
N ALA A 152 8.32 -13.07 -5.54
CA ALA A 152 8.66 -12.78 -6.93
C ALA A 152 10.12 -12.29 -7.10
N GLN A 153 10.58 -11.42 -6.20
CA GLN A 153 11.96 -10.95 -6.19
C GLN A 153 12.95 -12.10 -5.93
N GLN A 154 12.66 -12.96 -4.96
CA GLN A 154 13.52 -14.12 -4.66
C GLN A 154 13.58 -15.10 -5.83
N GLU A 155 12.47 -15.35 -6.50
CA GLU A 155 12.43 -16.20 -7.70
C GLU A 155 13.24 -15.59 -8.85
N ALA A 156 13.08 -14.29 -9.11
CA ALA A 156 13.86 -13.56 -10.11
C ALA A 156 15.37 -13.62 -9.80
N HIS A 157 15.76 -13.51 -8.53
CA HIS A 157 17.16 -13.68 -8.13
C HIS A 157 17.67 -15.10 -8.41
N ARG A 158 16.90 -16.15 -8.12
CA ARG A 158 17.28 -17.55 -8.41
C ARG A 158 17.41 -17.82 -9.90
N GLN A 159 16.53 -17.27 -10.73
CA GLN A 159 16.57 -17.44 -12.19
C GLN A 159 17.76 -16.71 -12.84
N ASN A 160 18.21 -15.61 -12.23
CA ASN A 160 19.34 -14.82 -12.70
C ASN A 160 20.68 -15.26 -12.11
N GLU A 161 20.72 -16.21 -11.17
CA GLU A 161 21.98 -16.81 -10.74
C GLU A 161 22.57 -17.59 -11.91
N PRO A 162 23.78 -17.22 -12.41
CA PRO A 162 24.40 -17.94 -13.50
C PRO A 162 24.60 -19.38 -13.05
N SER A 163 23.99 -20.32 -13.77
CA SER A 163 24.16 -21.76 -13.56
C SER A 163 25.66 -22.03 -13.49
N ARG A 164 26.19 -22.16 -12.26
CA ARG A 164 27.61 -22.44 -12.01
C ARG A 164 27.91 -23.71 -12.78
N LYS A 165 28.62 -23.54 -13.90
CA LYS A 165 29.11 -24.62 -14.74
C LYS A 165 29.66 -25.71 -13.81
N ARG A 166 29.04 -26.90 -13.83
CA ARG A 166 29.72 -28.11 -13.36
C ARG A 166 30.98 -28.23 -14.20
N ILE A 167 32.10 -27.83 -13.63
CA ILE A 167 33.42 -28.21 -14.11
C ILE A 167 33.49 -29.70 -13.75
N TYR A 168 33.31 -30.55 -14.76
CA TYR A 168 33.65 -31.97 -14.71
C TYR A 168 35.16 -32.13 -14.84
#